data_AF-A0A7C5R4V8-F1
#
_entry.id   AF-A0A7C5R4V8-F1
#
_cell.length_a   1.000
_cell.length_b   1.000
_cell.length_c   1.000
_cell.angle_alpha   90.00
_cell.angle_beta   90.00
_cell.angle_gamma   90.00
#
_symmetry.space_group_name_H-M   'P 1'
#
loop_
_entity.id
_entity.type
_entity.pdbx_description
1 polymer ?
#
loop_
_entity_poly.entity_id
_entity_poly.type
_entity_poly.pdbx_seq_one_letter_code
_entity_poly.pdbx_strand_id
1 'polypeptide(L)'
;MGLNPKLEQVTERIMRRSADTRRAYLERMRRAAEKGPARAHLSCSNQAHAYAAAGPDQDRLAESDGPNLGIVTAYNDMLSAHAPFATYPDLIKAAARRHGATAQVAGGVPAMCDGVTQGTPGMELSLFSRDVIALAATVALSHDCFDAALFLGVCDKIVPGLVMAAATFGHVPAVFVPAGPMTSGLPNDEKARIRQKF
;
A
#
# COMPACT_ATOMS: atom_id res chain seq x y z
N MET A 1 20.94 4.22 -26.43
CA MET A 1 19.75 4.95 -26.91
C MET A 1 19.63 6.22 -26.07
N GLY A 2 19.76 7.39 -26.68
CA GLY A 2 19.66 8.66 -25.95
C GLY A 2 18.21 8.94 -25.52
N LEU A 3 18.02 9.56 -24.35
CA LEU A 3 16.70 9.99 -23.89
C LEU A 3 16.13 11.02 -24.88
N ASN A 4 14.82 11.03 -25.10
CA ASN A 4 14.19 12.06 -25.94
C ASN A 4 14.53 13.46 -25.38
N PRO A 5 15.00 14.43 -26.21
CA PRO A 5 15.45 15.74 -25.73
C PRO A 5 14.38 16.51 -24.93
N LYS A 6 13.11 16.29 -25.24
CA LYS A 6 12.01 16.92 -24.49
C LYS A 6 11.84 16.31 -23.10
N LEU A 7 11.97 14.99 -22.97
CA LEU A 7 11.92 14.30 -21.69
C LEU A 7 13.09 14.71 -20.80
N GLU A 8 14.28 14.87 -21.38
CA GLU A 8 15.46 15.38 -20.68
C GLU A 8 15.21 16.81 -20.16
N GLN A 9 14.73 17.71 -21.02
CA GLN A 9 14.40 19.08 -20.62
C GLN A 9 13.36 19.15 -19.48
N VAL A 10 12.32 18.31 -19.55
CA VAL A 10 11.27 18.26 -18.52
C VAL A 10 11.83 17.72 -17.21
N THR A 11 12.63 16.65 -17.27
CA THR A 11 13.28 16.04 -16.10
C THR A 11 14.20 17.04 -15.41
N GLU A 12 15.08 17.70 -16.15
CA GLU A 12 16.00 18.73 -15.64
C GLU A 12 15.25 19.89 -14.98
N ARG A 13 14.16 20.35 -15.61
CA ARG A 13 13.31 21.41 -15.04
C ARG A 13 12.68 20.97 -13.72
N ILE A 14 12.20 19.73 -13.62
CA ILE A 14 11.61 19.20 -12.38
C ILE A 14 12.68 19.04 -11.29
N MET A 15 13.86 18.50 -11.63
CA MET A 15 14.98 18.36 -10.71
C MET A 15 15.42 19.71 -10.13
N ARG A 16 15.60 20.71 -10.99
CA ARG A 16 15.97 22.07 -10.57
C ARG A 16 14.91 22.71 -9.68
N ARG A 17 13.64 22.62 -10.08
CA ARG A 17 12.52 23.18 -9.30
C ARG A 17 12.35 22.51 -7.94
N SER A 18 12.67 21.23 -7.83
CA SER A 18 12.49 20.43 -6.60
C SER A 18 13.77 20.27 -5.77
N ALA A 19 14.88 20.91 -6.15
CA ALA A 19 16.18 20.66 -5.54
C ALA A 19 16.18 20.81 -4.02
N ASP A 20 15.60 21.89 -3.50
CA ASP A 20 15.58 22.17 -2.07
C ASP A 20 14.61 21.25 -1.29
N THR A 21 13.40 21.05 -1.81
CA THR A 21 12.40 20.19 -1.17
C THR A 21 12.82 18.72 -1.21
N ARG A 22 13.43 18.26 -2.31
CA ARG A 22 14.00 16.92 -2.44
C ARG A 22 15.18 16.72 -1.49
N ARG A 23 16.06 17.70 -1.35
CA ARG A 23 17.18 17.64 -0.40
C ARG A 23 16.68 17.49 1.04
N ALA A 24 15.71 18.33 1.44
CA ALA A 24 15.09 18.23 2.76
C ALA A 24 14.42 16.87 3.00
N TYR A 25 13.69 16.36 2.01
CA TYR A 25 13.08 15.04 2.07
C TYR A 25 14.12 13.92 2.25
N LEU A 26 15.17 13.89 1.44
CA LEU A 26 16.20 12.85 1.52
C LEU A 26 16.98 12.87 2.83
N GLU A 27 17.23 14.06 3.38
CA GLU A 27 17.83 14.20 4.70
C GLU A 27 16.94 13.59 5.78
N ARG A 28 15.62 13.87 5.74
CA ARG A 28 14.64 13.25 6.64
C ARG A 28 14.63 11.73 6.52
N MET A 29 14.68 11.19 5.30
CA MET A 29 14.70 9.73 5.08
C MET A 29 16.00 9.09 5.59
N ARG A 30 17.16 9.72 5.38
CA ARG A 30 18.44 9.24 5.92
C ARG A 30 18.42 9.17 7.45
N ARG A 31 17.96 10.24 8.12
CA ARG A 31 17.82 10.26 9.60
C ARG A 31 16.84 9.22 10.13
N ALA A 32 15.77 8.95 9.39
CA ALA A 32 14.82 7.91 9.78
C ALA A 32 15.45 6.52 9.67
N ALA A 33 16.21 6.25 8.60
CA ALA A 33 16.92 4.97 8.40
C ALA A 33 18.04 4.73 9.43
N GLU A 34 18.67 5.78 9.97
CA GLU A 34 19.74 5.67 10.99
C GLU A 34 19.28 4.98 12.29
N LYS A 35 17.97 4.95 12.57
CA LYS A 35 17.41 4.25 13.74
C LYS A 35 17.47 2.72 13.65
N GLY A 36 17.98 2.18 12.54
CA GLY A 36 18.12 0.75 12.32
C GLY A 36 16.81 0.07 11.87
N PRO A 37 16.77 -1.27 11.83
CA PRO A 37 15.56 -2.03 11.50
C PRO A 37 14.41 -1.59 12.40
N ALA A 38 13.21 -1.43 11.85
CA ALA A 38 12.13 -0.65 12.48
C ALA A 38 11.79 -1.11 13.90
N ARG A 39 11.97 -2.38 14.26
CA ARG A 39 11.67 -2.86 15.61
C ARG A 39 12.78 -2.70 16.65
N ALA A 40 14.04 -2.55 16.25
CA ALA A 40 15.19 -2.59 17.16
C ALA A 40 15.20 -1.44 18.19
N HIS A 41 14.53 -0.33 17.87
CA HIS A 41 14.47 0.85 18.71
C HIS A 41 13.21 0.90 19.62
N LEU A 42 12.28 -0.04 19.48
CA LEU A 42 11.06 -0.11 20.29
C LEU A 42 11.38 -0.66 21.69
N SER A 43 10.72 -0.15 22.73
CA SER A 43 10.82 -0.72 24.08
C SER A 43 10.28 -2.15 24.11
N CYS A 44 10.76 -2.98 25.03
CA CYS A 44 10.24 -4.35 25.20
C CYS A 44 8.71 -4.37 25.41
N SER A 45 8.17 -3.37 26.11
CA SER A 45 6.72 -3.23 26.29
C SER A 45 6.01 -2.98 24.96
N ASN A 46 6.50 -2.07 24.13
CA ASN A 46 5.89 -1.75 22.84
C ASN A 46 5.95 -2.95 21.88
N GLN A 47 7.07 -3.67 21.88
CA GLN A 47 7.24 -4.91 21.13
C GLN A 47 6.21 -5.96 21.56
N ALA A 48 6.03 -6.18 22.88
CA ALA A 48 5.04 -7.12 23.39
C ALA A 48 3.61 -6.77 22.93
N HIS A 49 3.23 -5.49 22.95
CA HIS A 49 1.92 -5.06 22.45
C HIS A 49 1.74 -5.33 20.94
N ALA A 50 2.78 -5.09 20.13
CA ALA A 50 2.73 -5.34 18.70
C ALA A 50 2.63 -6.83 18.34
N TYR A 51 3.14 -7.71 19.19
CA TYR A 51 3.31 -9.14 18.87
C TYR A 51 2.29 -10.06 19.56
N ALA A 52 1.64 -9.61 20.63
CA ALA A 52 0.76 -10.43 21.47
C ALA A 52 -0.38 -11.12 20.71
N ALA A 53 -0.84 -10.54 19.59
CA ALA A 53 -1.89 -11.10 18.75
C ALA A 53 -1.38 -11.70 17.43
N ALA A 54 -0.06 -11.91 17.28
CA ALA A 54 0.55 -12.46 16.07
C ALA A 54 0.37 -13.98 15.93
N GLY A 55 -0.27 -14.63 16.91
CA GLY A 55 -0.56 -16.06 16.89
C GLY A 55 0.72 -16.89 16.73
N PRO A 56 0.82 -17.77 15.72
CA PRO A 56 2.00 -18.63 15.55
C PRO A 56 3.29 -17.87 15.23
N ASP A 57 3.21 -16.58 14.89
CA ASP A 57 4.37 -15.74 14.61
C ASP A 57 4.88 -14.98 15.84
N GLN A 58 4.20 -15.06 16.99
CA GLN A 58 4.54 -14.31 18.20
C GLN A 58 5.98 -14.60 18.68
N ASP A 59 6.34 -15.87 18.85
CA ASP A 59 7.67 -16.25 19.33
C ASP A 59 8.75 -15.82 18.32
N ARG A 60 8.48 -15.95 17.01
CA ARG A 60 9.40 -15.48 15.97
C ARG A 60 9.59 -13.96 16.01
N LEU A 61 8.55 -13.19 16.29
CA LEU A 61 8.64 -11.73 16.43
C LEU A 61 9.42 -11.34 17.69
N ALA A 62 9.30 -12.11 18.78
CA ALA A 62 9.95 -11.84 20.05
C ALA A 62 11.41 -12.31 20.10
N GLU A 63 11.74 -13.42 19.44
CA GLU A 63 13.02 -14.12 19.60
C GLU A 63 13.92 -14.08 18.36
N SER A 64 13.39 -13.76 17.17
CA SER A 64 14.16 -13.81 15.93
C SER A 64 14.50 -12.43 15.36
N ASP A 65 15.59 -12.39 14.61
CA ASP A 65 16.02 -11.23 13.80
C ASP A 65 15.40 -11.21 12.38
N GLY A 66 14.46 -12.12 12.07
CA GLY A 66 13.85 -12.22 10.73
C GLY A 66 12.90 -11.06 10.42
N PRO A 67 12.87 -10.48 9.21
CA PRO A 67 12.13 -9.25 8.92
C PRO A 67 10.61 -9.39 9.11
N ASN A 68 9.95 -8.32 9.56
CA ASN A 68 8.50 -8.24 9.73
C ASN A 68 7.87 -7.33 8.66
N LEU A 69 6.93 -7.87 7.88
CA LEU A 69 6.26 -7.16 6.79
C LEU A 69 4.94 -6.56 7.26
N GLY A 70 4.76 -5.26 7.04
CA GLY A 70 3.49 -4.56 7.25
C GLY A 70 2.60 -4.64 6.01
N ILE A 71 1.35 -5.07 6.17
CA ILE A 71 0.37 -5.14 5.08
C ILE A 71 -0.68 -4.04 5.25
N VAL A 72 -0.76 -3.12 4.30
CA VAL A 72 -1.84 -2.14 4.18
C VAL A 72 -2.79 -2.61 3.09
N THR A 73 -4.05 -2.87 3.45
CA THR A 73 -5.04 -3.43 2.53
C THR A 73 -6.20 -2.48 2.26
N ALA A 74 -6.54 -2.31 0.99
CA ALA A 74 -7.74 -1.58 0.56
C ALA A 74 -8.95 -2.52 0.37
N TYR A 75 -9.01 -3.63 1.11
CA TYR A 75 -10.09 -4.61 0.99
C TYR A 75 -11.44 -4.06 1.47
N ASN A 76 -12.47 -4.26 0.65
CA ASN A 76 -13.84 -4.42 1.07
C ASN A 76 -14.53 -5.42 0.14
N ASP A 77 -15.68 -5.94 0.55
CA ASP A 77 -16.44 -6.96 -0.18
C ASP A 77 -17.24 -6.39 -1.38
N MET A 78 -17.45 -5.07 -1.42
CA MET A 78 -18.21 -4.39 -2.48
C MET A 78 -17.39 -4.17 -3.77
N LEU A 79 -16.09 -3.89 -3.65
CA LEU A 79 -15.21 -3.62 -4.80
C LEU A 79 -14.72 -4.93 -5.41
N SER A 80 -15.31 -5.30 -6.54
CA SER A 80 -14.94 -6.52 -7.28
C SER A 80 -13.44 -6.64 -7.57
N ALA A 81 -12.79 -5.52 -7.96
CA ALA A 81 -11.36 -5.49 -8.23
C ALA A 81 -10.48 -5.78 -6.99
N HIS A 82 -11.05 -5.67 -5.78
CA HIS A 82 -10.36 -5.83 -4.51
C HIS A 82 -10.75 -7.12 -3.77
N ALA A 83 -11.69 -7.91 -4.28
CA ALA A 83 -12.09 -9.19 -3.70
C ALA A 83 -10.90 -10.14 -3.39
N PRO A 84 -9.83 -10.24 -4.22
CA PRO A 84 -8.67 -11.08 -3.89
C PRO A 84 -7.96 -10.68 -2.60
N PHE A 85 -8.06 -9.41 -2.17
CA PHE A 85 -7.44 -8.93 -0.94
C PHE A 85 -8.09 -9.48 0.33
N ALA A 86 -9.23 -10.17 0.23
CA ALA A 86 -9.78 -10.96 1.33
C ALA A 86 -8.82 -12.07 1.79
N THR A 87 -8.13 -12.71 0.84
CA THR A 87 -7.32 -13.92 1.10
C THR A 87 -5.83 -13.69 0.92
N TYR A 88 -5.42 -12.67 0.16
CA TYR A 88 -4.00 -12.37 -0.06
C TYR A 88 -3.19 -12.17 1.23
N PRO A 89 -3.68 -11.49 2.28
CA PRO A 89 -2.91 -11.35 3.52
C PRO A 89 -2.48 -12.68 4.12
N ASP A 90 -3.32 -13.71 4.08
CA ASP A 90 -2.99 -15.02 4.63
C ASP A 90 -2.01 -15.79 3.74
N LEU A 91 -2.16 -15.68 2.41
CA LEU A 91 -1.19 -16.22 1.45
C LEU A 91 0.20 -15.57 1.61
N ILE A 92 0.23 -14.26 1.81
CA ILE A 92 1.45 -13.48 2.05
C ILE A 92 2.11 -13.91 3.36
N LYS A 93 1.35 -14.02 4.46
CA LYS A 93 1.86 -14.52 5.74
C LYS A 93 2.46 -15.91 5.62
N ALA A 94 1.77 -16.82 4.94
CA ALA A 94 2.27 -18.18 4.68
C ALA A 94 3.56 -18.16 3.84
N ALA A 95 3.67 -17.26 2.86
CA ALA A 95 4.89 -17.08 2.07
C ALA A 95 6.04 -16.50 2.88
N ALA A 96 5.81 -15.45 3.66
CA ALA A 96 6.81 -14.83 4.53
C ALA A 96 7.45 -15.87 5.47
N ARG A 97 6.63 -16.71 6.11
CA ARG A 97 7.09 -17.78 7.01
C ARG A 97 8.05 -18.76 6.33
N ARG A 98 7.81 -19.12 5.05
CA ARG A 98 8.71 -20.00 4.29
C ARG A 98 10.08 -19.38 4.03
N HIS A 99 10.19 -18.06 4.11
CA HIS A 99 11.44 -17.30 3.96
C HIS A 99 11.99 -16.80 5.30
N GLY A 100 11.52 -17.32 6.43
CA GLY A 100 11.99 -16.92 7.76
C GLY A 100 11.53 -15.52 8.20
N ALA A 101 10.57 -14.94 7.50
CA ALA A 101 9.99 -13.63 7.80
C ALA A 101 8.60 -13.77 8.44
N THR A 102 8.11 -12.69 9.04
CA THR A 102 6.74 -12.58 9.54
C THR A 102 5.98 -11.50 8.76
N ALA A 103 4.65 -11.52 8.83
CA ALA A 103 3.85 -10.46 8.24
C ALA A 103 2.60 -10.19 9.10
N GLN A 104 2.23 -8.92 9.23
CA GLN A 104 1.03 -8.50 9.95
C GLN A 104 0.23 -7.52 9.11
N VAL A 105 -1.09 -7.55 9.25
CA VAL A 105 -1.93 -6.50 8.69
C VAL A 105 -1.75 -5.26 9.56
N ALA A 106 -1.06 -4.26 9.02
CA ALA A 106 -0.78 -2.99 9.67
C ALA A 106 -2.05 -2.12 9.75
N GLY A 107 -2.94 -2.25 8.76
CA GLY A 107 -4.22 -1.56 8.76
C GLY A 107 -5.00 -1.72 7.45
N GLY A 108 -6.27 -1.35 7.51
CA GLY A 108 -7.13 -1.19 6.35
C GLY A 108 -7.22 0.29 5.94
N VAL A 109 -7.34 0.55 4.64
CA VAL A 109 -7.68 1.88 4.12
C VAL A 109 -9.07 1.86 3.49
N PRO A 110 -9.81 2.99 3.50
CA PRO A 110 -11.06 3.06 2.78
C PRO A 110 -10.82 2.84 1.29
N ALA A 111 -11.80 2.23 0.62
CA ALA A 111 -11.73 1.94 -0.79
C ALA A 111 -13.09 2.25 -1.43
N MET A 112 -13.08 2.98 -2.53
CA MET A 112 -14.27 3.30 -3.31
C MET A 112 -14.08 2.92 -4.77
N CYS A 113 -15.19 2.69 -5.47
CA CYS A 113 -15.20 2.39 -6.90
C CYS A 113 -15.76 3.57 -7.68
N ASP A 114 -14.90 4.28 -8.42
CA ASP A 114 -15.32 5.39 -9.27
C ASP A 114 -16.41 4.93 -10.26
N GLY A 115 -16.31 3.72 -10.79
CA GLY A 115 -17.31 3.14 -11.70
C GLY A 115 -18.69 2.92 -11.06
N VAL A 116 -18.77 2.71 -9.74
CA VAL A 116 -20.04 2.62 -9.01
C VAL A 116 -20.59 4.02 -8.70
N THR A 117 -19.73 4.97 -8.35
CA THR A 117 -20.16 6.32 -7.96
C THR A 117 -20.40 7.25 -9.14
N GLN A 118 -19.98 6.87 -10.35
CA GLN A 118 -20.08 7.70 -11.55
C GLN A 118 -21.52 8.15 -11.82
N GLY A 119 -21.73 9.46 -11.94
CA GLY A 119 -23.06 10.06 -12.16
C GLY A 119 -23.91 10.20 -10.90
N THR A 120 -23.36 9.92 -9.72
CA THR A 120 -24.04 10.08 -8.42
C THR A 120 -23.32 11.12 -7.55
N PRO A 121 -23.98 11.68 -6.51
CA PRO A 121 -23.32 12.58 -5.56
C PRO A 121 -22.08 11.98 -4.87
N GLY A 122 -21.97 10.65 -4.80
CA GLY A 122 -20.80 9.98 -4.24
C GLY A 122 -19.50 10.23 -5.03
N MET A 123 -19.60 10.62 -6.32
CA MET A 123 -18.43 10.91 -7.14
C MET A 123 -17.63 12.11 -6.63
N GLU A 124 -18.28 13.03 -5.92
CA GLU A 124 -17.62 14.18 -5.27
C GLU A 124 -16.53 13.75 -4.28
N LEU A 125 -16.65 12.55 -3.70
CA LEU A 125 -15.68 12.00 -2.77
C LEU A 125 -14.49 11.31 -3.46
N SER A 126 -14.53 11.08 -4.78
CA SER A 126 -13.52 10.32 -5.52
C SER A 126 -12.12 10.87 -5.24
N LEU A 127 -11.85 12.13 -5.59
CA LEU A 127 -10.52 12.69 -5.40
C LEU A 127 -10.15 12.87 -3.93
N PHE A 128 -11.10 13.24 -3.06
CA PHE A 128 -10.86 13.38 -1.62
C PHE A 128 -10.47 12.05 -0.97
N SER A 129 -10.98 10.92 -1.46
CA SER A 129 -10.61 9.60 -0.95
C SER A 129 -9.11 9.34 -1.02
N ARG A 130 -8.40 9.89 -2.02
CA ARG A 130 -6.93 9.75 -2.13
C ARG A 130 -6.22 10.23 -0.88
N ASP A 131 -6.59 11.39 -0.36
CA ASP A 131 -5.92 12.01 0.77
C ASP A 131 -6.30 11.30 2.08
N VAL A 132 -7.55 10.83 2.19
CA VAL A 132 -7.99 9.97 3.30
C VAL A 132 -7.22 8.65 3.31
N ILE A 133 -7.01 8.03 2.15
CA ILE A 133 -6.23 6.79 2.02
C ILE A 133 -4.77 7.02 2.40
N ALA A 134 -4.17 8.13 1.96
CA ALA A 134 -2.81 8.48 2.33
C ALA A 134 -2.66 8.64 3.85
N LEU A 135 -3.60 9.32 4.51
CA LEU A 135 -3.61 9.48 5.96
C LEU A 135 -3.83 8.13 6.67
N ALA A 136 -4.81 7.34 6.24
CA ALA A 136 -5.11 6.04 6.85
C ALA A 136 -3.94 5.05 6.74
N ALA A 137 -3.30 4.99 5.57
CA ALA A 137 -2.09 4.18 5.39
C ALA A 137 -0.91 4.68 6.23
N THR A 138 -0.81 6.00 6.44
CA THR A 138 0.19 6.58 7.34
C THR A 138 -0.05 6.19 8.79
N VAL A 139 -1.30 6.21 9.24
CA VAL A 139 -1.69 5.72 10.57
C VAL A 139 -1.36 4.24 10.72
N ALA A 140 -1.64 3.41 9.71
CA ALA A 140 -1.31 1.98 9.73
C ALA A 140 0.19 1.71 9.97
N LEU A 141 1.07 2.50 9.36
CA LEU A 141 2.54 2.35 9.49
C LEU A 141 3.15 3.11 10.67
N SER A 142 2.36 3.94 11.37
CA SER A 142 2.87 4.80 12.46
C SER A 142 3.41 4.05 13.69
N HIS A 143 3.11 2.75 13.79
CA HIS A 143 3.64 1.87 14.83
C HIS A 143 5.16 1.64 14.72
N ASP A 144 5.75 1.96 13.56
CA ASP A 144 7.19 1.87 13.30
C ASP A 144 7.77 0.49 13.65
N CYS A 145 7.06 -0.59 13.30
CA CYS A 145 7.40 -1.96 13.67
C CYS A 145 7.65 -2.90 12.47
N PHE A 146 7.76 -2.33 11.26
CA PHE A 146 7.84 -3.07 10.01
C PHE A 146 9.13 -2.79 9.24
N ASP A 147 9.79 -3.85 8.80
CA ASP A 147 11.05 -3.78 8.03
C ASP A 147 10.79 -3.54 6.53
N ALA A 148 9.57 -3.81 6.07
CA ALA A 148 9.07 -3.47 4.74
C ALA A 148 7.54 -3.39 4.75
N ALA A 149 6.96 -2.69 3.78
CA ALA A 149 5.52 -2.52 3.65
C ALA A 149 4.98 -2.99 2.30
N LEU A 150 3.87 -3.72 2.34
CA LEU A 150 3.09 -4.19 1.20
C LEU A 150 1.80 -3.38 1.11
N PHE A 151 1.56 -2.76 -0.05
CA PHE A 151 0.39 -1.93 -0.30
C PHE A 151 -0.54 -2.62 -1.30
N LEU A 152 -1.66 -3.16 -0.82
CA LEU A 152 -2.65 -3.90 -1.61
C LEU A 152 -3.75 -2.94 -2.07
N GLY A 153 -3.71 -2.53 -3.34
CA GLY A 153 -4.69 -1.62 -3.94
C GLY A 153 -4.51 -1.46 -5.44
N VAL A 154 -5.60 -1.21 -6.17
CA VAL A 154 -5.56 -1.03 -7.65
C VAL A 154 -6.41 0.11 -8.19
N CYS A 155 -7.55 0.47 -7.58
CA CYS A 155 -8.43 1.50 -8.16
C CYS A 155 -7.78 2.89 -8.20
N ASP A 156 -8.29 3.74 -9.09
CA ASP A 156 -7.76 5.04 -9.51
C ASP A 156 -7.15 5.90 -8.41
N LYS A 157 -7.89 6.10 -7.31
CA LYS A 157 -7.50 7.02 -6.22
C LYS A 157 -6.79 6.30 -5.08
N ILE A 158 -6.88 4.97 -5.06
CA ILE A 158 -6.30 4.12 -4.03
C ILE A 158 -4.80 4.03 -4.21
N VAL A 159 -4.33 3.68 -5.41
CA VAL A 159 -2.90 3.59 -5.73
C VAL A 159 -2.15 4.90 -5.39
N PRO A 160 -2.56 6.09 -5.87
CA PRO A 160 -1.85 7.32 -5.53
C PRO A 160 -1.92 7.66 -4.02
N GLY A 161 -3.01 7.35 -3.33
CA GLY A 161 -3.09 7.52 -1.87
C GLY A 161 -2.08 6.64 -1.13
N LEU A 162 -1.96 5.36 -1.53
CA LEU A 162 -0.95 4.43 -0.99
C LEU A 162 0.48 4.88 -1.34
N VAL A 163 0.71 5.41 -2.54
CA VAL A 163 2.02 5.98 -2.95
C VAL A 163 2.39 7.18 -2.10
N MET A 164 1.45 8.07 -1.77
CA MET A 164 1.69 9.21 -0.88
C MET A 164 2.10 8.76 0.52
N ALA A 165 1.45 7.71 1.05
CA ALA A 165 1.84 7.12 2.33
C ALA A 165 3.23 6.45 2.25
N ALA A 166 3.50 5.63 1.24
CA ALA A 166 4.79 4.99 1.05
C ALA A 166 5.93 6.03 0.95
N ALA A 167 5.72 7.13 0.23
CA ALA A 167 6.68 8.22 0.16
C ALA A 167 6.89 8.92 1.52
N THR A 168 5.90 8.92 2.41
CA THR A 168 6.06 9.46 3.77
C THR A 168 7.06 8.61 4.58
N PHE A 169 7.03 7.29 4.38
CA PHE A 169 7.94 6.32 4.98
C PHE A 169 9.01 5.84 3.98
N GLY A 170 9.53 6.70 3.10
CA GLY A 170 10.43 6.28 2.02
C GLY A 170 11.79 5.70 2.43
N HIS A 171 12.06 5.56 3.72
CA HIS A 171 13.18 4.80 4.29
C HIS A 171 12.83 3.31 4.50
N VAL A 172 11.54 2.96 4.49
CA VAL A 172 11.03 1.59 4.55
C VAL A 172 10.82 1.07 3.12
N PRO A 173 11.40 -0.09 2.75
CA PRO A 173 11.12 -0.73 1.48
C PRO A 173 9.62 -0.93 1.24
N ALA A 174 9.12 -0.45 0.10
CA ALA A 174 7.70 -0.47 -0.24
C ALA A 174 7.45 -1.28 -1.51
N VAL A 175 6.47 -2.19 -1.48
CA VAL A 175 6.02 -2.97 -2.64
C VAL A 175 4.52 -2.80 -2.83
N PHE A 176 4.11 -2.48 -4.05
CA PHE A 176 2.71 -2.37 -4.44
C PHE A 176 2.23 -3.68 -5.03
N VAL A 177 1.14 -4.22 -4.49
CA VAL A 177 0.60 -5.54 -4.83
C VAL A 177 -0.77 -5.36 -5.48
N PRO A 178 -0.83 -5.27 -6.82
CA PRO A 178 -2.11 -5.19 -7.51
C PRO A 178 -2.86 -6.53 -7.43
N ALA A 179 -4.19 -6.49 -7.37
CA ALA A 179 -5.04 -7.69 -7.47
C ALA A 179 -4.93 -8.37 -8.85
N GLY A 180 -4.63 -7.58 -9.89
CA GLY A 180 -4.62 -7.99 -11.30
C GLY A 180 -5.79 -7.38 -12.08
N PRO A 181 -5.72 -7.39 -13.42
CA PRO A 181 -6.81 -6.91 -14.27
C PRO A 181 -8.00 -7.89 -14.22
N MET A 182 -9.20 -7.37 -14.43
CA MET A 182 -10.36 -8.23 -14.67
C MET A 182 -10.19 -9.02 -15.97
N THR A 183 -10.69 -10.25 -15.99
CA THR A 183 -10.79 -11.04 -17.22
C THR A 183 -11.72 -10.36 -18.23
N SER A 184 -11.47 -10.55 -19.53
CA SER A 184 -12.38 -10.07 -20.57
C SER A 184 -13.79 -10.64 -20.37
N GLY A 185 -14.78 -9.75 -20.35
CA GLY A 185 -16.19 -10.12 -20.31
C GLY A 185 -16.80 -10.19 -21.71
N LEU A 186 -18.10 -10.54 -21.76
CA LEU A 186 -18.86 -10.51 -23.00
C LEU A 186 -18.94 -9.08 -23.57
N PRO A 187 -18.91 -8.92 -24.90
CA PRO A 187 -19.16 -7.64 -25.57
C PRO A 187 -20.48 -7.01 -25.13
N ASN A 188 -20.57 -5.67 -25.17
CA ASN A 188 -21.76 -4.95 -24.71
C ASN A 188 -23.04 -5.38 -25.47
N ASP A 189 -22.94 -5.63 -26.77
CA ASP A 189 -24.08 -6.09 -27.59
C ASP A 189 -24.59 -7.45 -27.13
N GLU A 190 -23.69 -8.33 -26.70
CA GLU A 190 -24.04 -9.64 -26.20
C GLU A 190 -24.62 -9.58 -24.78
N LYS A 191 -24.10 -8.70 -23.92
CA LYS A 191 -24.72 -8.39 -22.61
C LYS A 191 -26.13 -7.84 -22.76
N ALA A 192 -26.35 -6.94 -23.72
CA ALA A 192 -27.66 -6.37 -24.02
C ALA A 192 -28.63 -7.45 -24.53
N ARG A 193 -28.18 -8.30 -25.46
CA ARG A 193 -28.96 -9.44 -25.95
C ARG A 193 -29.36 -10.42 -24.83
N ILE A 194 -28.46 -10.70 -23.88
CA ILE A 194 -28.76 -11.58 -22.74
C ILE A 194 -29.75 -10.92 -21.77
N ARG A 195 -29.61 -9.62 -21.50
CA ARG A 195 -30.54 -8.85 -20.65
C ARG A 195 -31.95 -8.72 -21.25
N GLN A 196 -32.11 -8.89 -22.55
CA GLN A 196 -33.43 -8.92 -23.22
C GLN A 196 -34.07 -10.31 -23.20
N LYS A 197 -33.34 -11.36 -22.79
CA LYS A 197 -33.84 -12.74 -22.73
C LYS A 197 -34.42 -13.13 -21.36
N PHE A 198 -34.24 -12.27 -20.36
CA PHE A 198 -34.74 -12.43 -18.99
C PHE A 198 -35.38 -11.10 -18.56
#